data_AF-A0A8W8IUB1-F1
#
_entry.id   AF-A0A8W8IUB1-F1
#
_cell.length_a   1.000
_cell.length_b   1.000
_cell.length_c   1.000
_cell.angle_alpha   90.00
_cell.angle_beta   90.00
_cell.angle_gamma   90.00
#
_symmetry.space_group_name_H-M   'P 1'
#
loop_
_entity.id
_entity.type
_entity.pdbx_description
1 polymer ?
#
loop_
_entity_poly.entity_id
_entity_poly.type
_entity_poly.pdbx_seq_one_letter_code
_entity_poly.pdbx_strand_id
1 'polypeptide(L)'
;QDMNEDLNAQLLTRCINEGKTLVNDTKAKSLATELEHLTKEELMAKLQEVECVNINLKSYVDKIILTILEKNPSILEITNR
;
A
#
# COMPACT_ATOMS: atom_id res chain seq x y z
N GLN A 1 -14.69 17.12 -55.07
CA GLN A 1 -14.35 15.74 -54.66
C GLN A 1 -13.32 15.78 -53.54
N ASP A 2 -12.26 16.58 -53.72
CA ASP A 2 -11.13 16.75 -52.79
C ASP A 2 -11.50 17.24 -51.37
N MET A 3 -12.49 18.14 -51.22
CA MET A 3 -12.91 18.59 -49.88
C MET A 3 -13.52 17.45 -49.03
N ASN A 4 -14.15 16.47 -49.67
CA ASN A 4 -14.71 15.31 -48.96
C ASN A 4 -13.58 14.36 -48.53
N GLU A 5 -12.58 14.17 -49.39
CA GLU A 5 -11.39 13.38 -49.09
C GLU A 5 -10.56 14.01 -47.95
N ASP A 6 -10.37 15.33 -47.96
CA ASP A 6 -9.69 16.05 -46.89
C ASP A 6 -10.45 15.96 -45.55
N LEU A 7 -11.77 16.12 -45.57
CA LEU A 7 -12.60 15.98 -44.37
C LEU A 7 -12.52 14.55 -43.81
N ASN A 8 -12.55 13.53 -44.66
CA ASN A 8 -12.40 12.14 -44.25
C ASN A 8 -11.00 11.86 -43.65
N ALA A 9 -9.95 12.46 -44.22
CA ALA A 9 -8.58 12.34 -43.68
C ALA A 9 -8.44 13.01 -42.30
N GLN A 10 -9.05 14.18 -42.11
CA GLN A 10 -9.12 14.85 -40.82
C GLN A 10 -9.89 14.01 -39.78
N LEU A 11 -11.02 13.42 -40.18
CA LEU A 11 -11.84 12.57 -39.31
C LEU A 11 -11.08 11.32 -38.87
N LEU A 12 -10.39 10.66 -39.80
CA LEU A 12 -9.54 9.50 -39.50
C LEU A 12 -8.41 9.86 -38.52
N THR A 13 -7.75 11.00 -38.74
CA THR A 13 -6.67 11.49 -37.86
C THR A 13 -7.18 11.74 -36.45
N ARG A 14 -8.36 12.34 -36.33
CA ARG A 14 -9.02 12.59 -35.04
C ARG A 14 -9.35 11.28 -34.32
N CYS A 15 -9.96 10.31 -35.00
CA CYS A 15 -10.26 9.00 -34.42
C CYS A 15 -8.99 8.27 -33.93
N ILE A 16 -7.89 8.34 -34.68
CA ILE A 16 -6.61 7.74 -34.28
C ILE A 16 -6.05 8.41 -33.01
N ASN A 17 -6.10 9.74 -32.94
CA ASN A 17 -5.60 10.48 -31.77
C ASN A 17 -6.46 10.24 -30.51
N GLU A 18 -7.78 10.16 -30.68
CA GLU A 18 -8.71 9.78 -29.61
C GLU A 18 -8.43 8.35 -29.12
N GLY A 19 -8.22 7.39 -30.03
CA GLY A 19 -7.84 6.02 -29.69
C GLY A 19 -6.50 5.93 -28.95
N LYS A 20 -5.48 6.68 -29.39
CA LYS A 20 -4.18 6.77 -28.68
C LYS A 20 -4.34 7.33 -27.27
N THR A 21 -5.19 8.32 -27.10
CA THR A 21 -5.47 8.92 -25.79
C THR A 21 -6.11 7.90 -24.86
N LEU A 22 -7.11 7.15 -25.33
CA LEU A 22 -7.78 6.09 -24.55
C LEU A 22 -6.81 4.98 -24.13
N VAL A 23 -5.94 4.53 -25.03
CA VAL A 23 -4.93 3.48 -24.75
C VAL A 23 -3.85 3.97 -23.77
N ASN A 24 -3.46 5.24 -23.85
CA ASN A 24 -2.45 5.79 -22.96
C ASN A 24 -2.99 6.11 -21.56
N ASP A 25 -4.24 6.60 -21.46
CA ASP A 25 -4.88 6.88 -20.16
C ASP A 25 -5.19 5.57 -19.38
N THR A 26 -5.53 4.49 -20.08
CA THR A 26 -5.71 3.16 -19.47
C THR A 26 -4.40 2.50 -19.02
N LYS A 27 -3.26 2.79 -19.67
CA LYS A 27 -1.94 2.34 -19.19
C LYS A 27 -1.50 3.03 -17.89
N ALA A 28 -1.85 4.30 -17.70
CA ALA A 28 -1.50 5.06 -16.49
C ALA A 28 -2.38 4.72 -15.27
N LYS A 29 -3.59 4.18 -15.51
CA LYS A 29 -4.59 3.81 -14.49
C LYS A 29 -4.86 2.30 -14.46
N SER A 30 -3.85 1.49 -14.74
CA SER A 30 -3.97 0.03 -14.72
C SER A 30 -3.75 -0.50 -13.31
N LEU A 31 -4.50 -1.54 -12.93
CA LEU A 31 -4.32 -2.29 -11.67
C LEU A 31 -2.86 -2.76 -11.47
N ALA A 32 -2.13 -3.03 -12.56
CA ALA A 32 -0.71 -3.36 -12.50
C ALA A 32 0.15 -2.21 -11.94
N THR A 33 -0.16 -0.96 -12.32
CA THR A 33 0.53 0.25 -11.86
C THR A 33 0.19 0.59 -10.41
N GLU A 34 -1.03 0.25 -9.96
CA GLU A 34 -1.43 0.34 -8.56
C GLU A 34 -0.75 -0.73 -7.69
N LEU A 35 -0.58 -1.96 -8.21
CA LEU A 35 0.16 -3.03 -7.53
C LEU A 35 1.67 -2.79 -7.47
N GLU A 36 2.24 -2.00 -8.39
CA GLU A 36 3.65 -1.60 -8.37
C GLU A 36 3.98 -0.53 -7.31
N HIS A 37 3.00 0.26 -6.83
CA HIS A 37 3.23 1.38 -5.90
C HIS A 37 3.57 0.97 -4.46
N LEU A 38 3.37 -0.30 -4.09
CA LEU A 38 3.91 -0.87 -2.87
C LEU A 38 4.50 -2.22 -3.24
N THR A 39 5.81 -2.25 -3.44
CA THR A 39 6.48 -3.49 -3.79
C THR A 39 6.29 -4.48 -2.63
N LYS A 40 6.14 -5.77 -2.97
CA LYS A 40 6.11 -6.85 -1.98
C LYS A 40 7.27 -6.74 -0.97
N GLU A 41 8.41 -6.25 -1.42
CA GLU A 41 9.60 -6.01 -0.61
C GLU A 41 9.40 -4.91 0.42
N GLU A 42 8.83 -3.76 0.04
CA GLU A 42 8.49 -2.67 0.98
C GLU A 42 7.44 -3.11 2.00
N LEU A 43 6.43 -3.87 1.58
CA LEU A 43 5.44 -4.43 2.49
C LEU A 43 6.08 -5.37 3.51
N MET A 44 6.96 -6.27 3.05
CA MET A 44 7.68 -7.18 3.92
C MET A 44 8.64 -6.46 4.87
N ALA A 45 9.33 -5.41 4.39
CA ALA A 45 10.21 -4.59 5.23
C ALA A 45 9.43 -3.85 6.33
N LYS A 46 8.26 -3.28 5.99
CA LYS A 46 7.39 -2.63 6.96
C LYS A 46 6.81 -3.61 7.98
N LEU A 47 6.46 -4.81 7.54
CA LEU A 47 6.01 -5.88 8.44
C LEU A 47 7.12 -6.26 9.44
N GLN A 48 8.34 -6.49 8.93
CA GLN A 48 9.50 -6.81 9.77
C GLN A 48 9.82 -5.73 10.80
N GLU A 49 9.72 -4.46 10.40
CA GLU A 49 9.93 -3.31 11.30
C GLU A 49 8.95 -3.36 12.49
N VAL A 50 7.66 -3.56 12.21
CA VAL A 50 6.61 -3.63 13.24
C VAL A 50 6.79 -4.86 14.13
N GLU A 51 7.13 -6.02 13.55
CA GLU A 51 7.41 -7.24 14.32
C GLU A 51 8.60 -7.05 15.27
N CYS A 52 9.67 -6.41 14.80
CA CYS A 52 10.83 -6.09 15.62
C CYS A 52 10.46 -5.19 16.81
N VAL A 53 9.70 -4.12 16.57
CA VAL A 53 9.21 -3.24 17.63
C VAL A 53 8.34 -4.01 18.64
N ASN A 54 7.44 -4.88 18.17
CA ASN A 54 6.59 -5.68 19.05
C ASN A 54 7.40 -6.64 19.92
N ILE A 55 8.44 -7.29 19.38
CA ILE A 55 9.34 -8.15 20.16
C ILE A 55 10.03 -7.33 21.26
N ASN A 56 10.51 -6.13 20.94
CA ASN A 56 11.16 -5.26 21.92
C ASN A 56 10.18 -4.80 23.01
N LEU A 57 8.95 -4.45 22.65
CA LEU A 57 7.90 -4.08 23.60
C LEU A 57 7.55 -5.27 24.52
N LYS A 58 7.41 -6.47 23.99
CA LYS A 58 7.18 -7.69 24.79
C LYS A 58 8.31 -7.92 25.78
N SER A 59 9.57 -7.88 25.32
CA SER A 59 10.73 -8.04 26.20
C SER A 59 10.81 -6.97 27.29
N TYR A 60 10.41 -5.74 26.98
CA TYR A 60 10.33 -4.66 27.96
C TYR A 60 9.26 -4.93 29.02
N VAL A 61 8.06 -5.33 28.60
CA VAL A 61 6.98 -5.74 29.51
C VAL A 61 7.42 -6.91 30.38
N ASP A 62 8.06 -7.94 29.82
CA ASP A 62 8.56 -9.10 30.57
C ASP A 62 9.51 -8.68 31.71
N LYS A 63 10.43 -7.74 31.45
CA LYS A 63 11.33 -7.20 32.48
C LYS A 63 10.58 -6.48 33.61
N ILE A 64 9.55 -5.71 33.26
CA ILE A 64 8.70 -5.03 34.24
C ILE A 64 7.96 -6.08 35.07
N ILE A 65 7.30 -7.05 34.43
CA ILE A 65 6.55 -8.09 35.12
C ILE A 65 7.44 -8.90 36.05
N LEU A 66 8.64 -9.30 35.61
CA LEU A 66 9.61 -9.99 36.47
C LEU A 66 9.97 -9.16 37.72
N THR A 67 10.25 -7.87 37.53
CA THR A 67 10.55 -6.95 38.64
C THR A 67 9.37 -6.84 39.61
N ILE A 68 8.14 -6.83 39.10
CA ILE A 68 6.92 -6.79 39.92
C ILE A 68 6.75 -8.08 40.71
N LEU A 69 6.93 -9.24 40.07
CA LEU A 69 6.83 -10.55 40.71
C LEU A 69 7.83 -10.71 41.87
N GLU A 70 9.03 -10.13 41.74
CA GLU A 70 10.05 -10.14 42.80
C GLU A 70 9.72 -9.21 43.98
N LYS A 71 9.11 -8.06 43.72
CA LYS A 71 8.94 -6.99 44.73
C LYS A 71 7.56 -6.94 45.38
N ASN A 72 6.50 -7.03 44.58
CA ASN A 72 5.13 -6.94 45.05
C ASN A 72 4.17 -7.55 44.02
N PRO A 73 3.98 -8.88 44.01
CA PRO A 73 3.14 -9.55 43.02
C PRO A 73 1.64 -9.20 43.12
N SER A 74 1.17 -8.73 44.28
CA SER A 74 -0.26 -8.42 44.52
C SER A 74 -0.82 -7.34 43.58
N ILE A 75 0.03 -6.48 43.00
CA ILE A 75 -0.41 -5.43 42.07
C ILE A 75 -0.87 -6.00 40.71
N LEU A 76 -0.52 -7.26 40.41
CA LEU A 76 -1.00 -7.97 39.22
C LEU A 76 -2.33 -8.69 39.48
N GLU A 77 -2.88 -8.61 40.69
CA GLU A 77 -4.18 -9.22 41.00
C GLU A 77 -5.30 -8.48 40.26
N ILE A 78 -6.06 -9.23 39.46
CA ILE A 78 -7.25 -8.72 38.79
C ILE A 78 -8.42 -8.84 39.75
N THR A 79 -8.76 -7.75 40.43
CA THR A 79 -9.99 -7.65 41.23
C THR A 79 -11.18 -7.34 40.32
N ASN A 80 -11.66 -8.34 39.59
CA ASN A 80 -13.00 -8.25 39.00
C ASN A 80 -14.04 -8.29 40.12
N ARG A 81 -14.74 -7.17 40.33
CA ARG A 81 -16.00 -7.10 41.10
C ARG A 81 -17.17 -6.99 40.16
#